data_AF-A0AAW9SE61-F1
#
_entry.id   AF-A0AAW9SE61-F1
#
_cell.length_a   1.000
_cell.length_b   1.000
_cell.length_c   1.000
_cell.angle_alpha   90.00
_cell.angle_beta   90.00
_cell.angle_gamma   90.00
#
_symmetry.space_group_name_H-M   'P 1'
#
loop_
_entity.id
_entity.type
_entity.pdbx_description
1 polymer ?
#
loop_
_entity_poly.entity_id
_entity_poly.type
_entity_poly.pdbx_seq_one_letter_code
_entity_poly.pdbx_strand_id
1 'polypeptide(L)'
;MRFSAIASLLLALVCTACFEKNREAKRQKAELECTTKTKIDGFNILFMGYFPEDASEINVRIKRGNTLVKQYSDTIPLVIDDSLRHSRWYRLNQEILLTDTVLLSIDNGETKKVYDFEYTVRPLFTMLSQNWACLFDRLTVDGSVEEGGAVIFEKEGWKILDREDFEIYYKQKR
;
A
#
# COMPACT_ATOMS: atom_id res chain seq x y z
N MET A 1 -39.29 -30.90 31.10
CA MET A 1 -38.06 -30.13 30.76
C MET A 1 -37.74 -30.12 29.25
N ARG A 2 -38.74 -29.99 28.34
CA ARG A 2 -38.48 -29.95 26.87
C ARG A 2 -38.69 -28.58 26.21
N PHE A 3 -39.29 -27.61 26.92
CA PHE A 3 -39.55 -26.26 26.39
C PHE A 3 -38.34 -25.30 26.48
N SER A 4 -37.36 -25.57 27.33
CA SER A 4 -36.20 -24.70 27.53
C SER A 4 -35.18 -24.76 26.37
N ALA A 5 -35.04 -25.91 25.70
CA ALA A 5 -34.08 -26.07 24.60
C ALA A 5 -34.51 -25.35 23.31
N ILE A 6 -35.82 -25.31 23.01
CA ILE A 6 -36.37 -24.71 21.79
C ILE A 6 -36.29 -23.17 21.87
N ALA A 7 -36.56 -22.59 23.04
CA ALA A 7 -36.45 -21.15 23.27
C ALA A 7 -34.99 -20.67 23.15
N SER A 8 -34.01 -21.44 23.66
CA SER A 8 -32.59 -21.12 23.51
C SER A 8 -32.09 -21.23 22.06
N LEU A 9 -32.61 -22.18 21.28
CA LEU A 9 -32.27 -22.33 19.86
C LEU A 9 -32.82 -21.16 19.01
N LEU A 10 -34.06 -20.75 19.27
CA LEU A 10 -34.71 -19.60 18.62
C LEU A 10 -34.00 -18.28 18.96
N LEU A 11 -33.57 -18.10 20.21
CA LEU A 11 -32.82 -16.91 20.62
C LEU A 11 -31.43 -16.84 19.96
N ALA A 12 -30.75 -17.98 19.80
CA ALA A 12 -29.48 -18.06 19.09
C ALA A 12 -29.61 -17.73 17.59
N LEU A 13 -30.69 -18.18 16.93
CA LEU A 13 -30.98 -17.86 15.52
C LEU A 13 -31.31 -16.38 15.30
N VAL A 14 -32.06 -15.75 16.21
CA VAL A 14 -32.37 -14.31 16.12
C VAL A 14 -31.11 -13.46 16.33
N CYS A 15 -30.24 -13.84 17.26
CA CYS A 15 -28.97 -13.15 17.46
C CYS A 15 -28.10 -13.21 16.19
N THR A 16 -27.90 -14.40 15.61
CA THR A 16 -27.05 -14.55 14.41
C THR A 16 -27.57 -13.74 13.21
N ALA A 17 -28.87 -13.72 12.97
CA ALA A 17 -29.46 -12.90 11.90
C ALA A 17 -29.26 -11.38 12.09
N CYS A 18 -29.38 -10.88 13.33
CA CYS A 18 -29.11 -9.48 13.64
C CYS A 18 -27.62 -9.11 13.45
N PHE A 19 -26.71 -10.02 13.81
CA PHE A 19 -25.28 -9.83 13.62
C PHE A 19 -24.89 -9.82 12.14
N GLU A 20 -25.45 -10.71 11.31
CA GLU A 20 -25.20 -10.75 9.87
C GLU A 20 -25.74 -9.49 9.17
N LYS A 21 -26.96 -9.05 9.51
CA LYS A 21 -27.54 -7.83 8.95
C LYS A 21 -26.70 -6.59 9.25
N ASN A 22 -26.15 -6.49 10.47
CA ASN A 22 -25.25 -5.40 10.84
C ASN A 22 -23.92 -5.48 10.06
N ARG A 23 -23.36 -6.69 9.88
CA ARG A 23 -22.12 -6.89 9.12
C ARG A 23 -22.28 -6.52 7.65
N GLU A 24 -23.41 -6.87 7.06
CA GLU A 24 -23.73 -6.54 5.67
C GLU A 24 -23.95 -5.03 5.48
N ALA A 25 -24.69 -4.38 6.38
CA ALA A 25 -24.87 -2.93 6.33
C ALA A 25 -23.52 -2.16 6.42
N LYS A 26 -22.59 -2.63 7.26
CA LYS A 26 -21.24 -2.06 7.35
C LYS A 26 -20.44 -2.26 6.07
N ARG A 27 -20.56 -3.43 5.42
CA ARG A 27 -19.90 -3.72 4.14
C ARG A 27 -20.45 -2.82 3.04
N GLN A 28 -21.77 -2.72 2.89
CA GLN A 28 -22.40 -1.86 1.88
C GLN A 28 -22.02 -0.38 2.05
N LYS A 29 -21.89 0.08 3.31
CA LYS A 29 -21.37 1.42 3.60
C LYS A 29 -19.95 1.61 3.06
N ALA A 30 -19.07 0.63 3.24
CA ALA A 30 -17.69 0.68 2.72
C ALA A 30 -17.65 0.60 1.18
N GLU A 31 -18.52 -0.20 0.57
CA GLU A 31 -18.67 -0.28 -0.89
C GLU A 31 -19.11 1.08 -1.46
N LEU A 32 -20.13 1.71 -0.86
CA LEU A 32 -20.56 3.04 -1.26
C LEU A 32 -19.42 4.05 -1.11
N GLU A 33 -18.67 4.03 -0.01
CA GLU A 33 -17.51 4.89 0.16
C GLU A 33 -16.50 4.71 -0.98
N CYS A 34 -16.17 3.47 -1.37
CA CYS A 34 -15.24 3.21 -2.47
C CYS A 34 -15.74 3.74 -3.80
N THR A 35 -17.03 3.60 -4.11
CA THR A 35 -17.58 4.15 -5.36
C THR A 35 -17.48 5.68 -5.44
N THR A 36 -17.36 6.37 -4.32
CA THR A 36 -17.20 7.83 -4.29
C THR A 36 -15.76 8.31 -4.40
N LYS A 37 -14.76 7.41 -4.28
CA LYS A 37 -13.36 7.79 -4.38
C LYS A 37 -13.01 8.05 -5.85
N THR A 38 -12.37 9.20 -6.09
CA THR A 38 -11.90 9.61 -7.42
C THR A 38 -10.40 9.89 -7.43
N LYS A 39 -9.76 9.85 -6.25
CA LYS A 39 -8.37 10.20 -6.04
C LYS A 39 -7.78 9.49 -4.82
N ILE A 40 -6.46 9.40 -4.80
CA ILE A 40 -5.64 8.99 -3.65
C ILE A 40 -4.81 10.17 -3.15
N ASP A 41 -4.50 10.19 -1.86
CA ASP A 41 -3.66 11.23 -1.23
C ASP A 41 -2.16 10.90 -1.33
N GLY A 42 -1.80 9.94 -2.19
CA GLY A 42 -0.45 9.44 -2.36
C GLY A 42 -0.29 7.97 -2.01
N PHE A 43 0.92 7.45 -2.24
CA PHE A 43 1.28 6.06 -2.00
C PHE A 43 2.73 5.94 -1.52
N ASN A 44 3.07 4.77 -1.00
CA ASN A 44 4.41 4.51 -0.47
C ASN A 44 5.30 3.89 -1.55
N ILE A 45 6.57 4.23 -1.52
CA ILE A 45 7.61 3.69 -2.40
C ILE A 45 8.67 3.06 -1.49
N LEU A 46 8.97 1.81 -1.76
CA LEU A 46 9.98 1.04 -1.04
C LEU A 46 11.22 0.89 -1.91
N PHE A 47 12.35 1.37 -1.43
CA PHE A 47 13.65 1.15 -2.05
C PHE A 47 14.35 0.01 -1.34
N MET A 48 14.61 -1.11 -2.03
CA MET A 48 15.30 -2.29 -1.51
C MET A 48 16.68 -2.41 -2.16
N GLY A 49 17.72 -2.45 -1.32
CA GLY A 49 19.11 -2.58 -1.77
C GLY A 49 19.73 -1.33 -2.37
N TYR A 50 19.02 -0.20 -2.31
CA TYR A 50 19.50 1.09 -2.75
C TYR A 50 20.11 1.88 -1.61
N PHE A 51 21.44 1.98 -1.62
CA PHE A 51 22.16 2.84 -0.69
C PHE A 51 21.88 4.32 -0.98
N PRO A 52 22.03 5.22 0.01
CA PRO A 52 21.86 6.66 -0.20
C PRO A 52 22.67 7.22 -1.38
N GLU A 53 23.82 6.63 -1.68
CA GLU A 53 24.67 7.01 -2.79
C GLU A 53 24.20 6.47 -4.15
N ASP A 54 23.42 5.39 -4.15
CA ASP A 54 22.87 4.78 -5.38
C ASP A 54 21.57 5.47 -5.83
N ALA A 55 20.78 5.96 -4.86
CA ALA A 55 19.51 6.63 -5.10
C ALA A 55 19.30 7.72 -4.04
N SER A 56 19.61 8.95 -4.43
CA SER A 56 19.44 10.15 -3.61
C SER A 56 18.14 10.88 -3.87
N GLU A 57 17.69 10.91 -5.12
CA GLU A 57 16.54 11.67 -5.57
C GLU A 57 15.55 10.80 -6.35
N ILE A 58 14.27 11.14 -6.22
CA ILE A 58 13.20 10.58 -7.02
C ILE A 58 12.56 11.69 -7.85
N ASN A 59 12.48 11.46 -9.16
CA ASN A 59 11.81 12.32 -10.11
C ASN A 59 10.40 11.78 -10.34
N VAL A 60 9.40 12.62 -10.13
CA VAL A 60 7.98 12.26 -10.23
C VAL A 60 7.35 13.04 -11.37
N ARG A 61 6.68 12.34 -12.30
CA ARG A 61 5.86 12.95 -13.36
C ARG A 61 4.47 12.36 -13.34
N ILE A 62 3.46 13.19 -13.11
CA ILE A 62 2.05 12.80 -13.11
C ILE A 62 1.44 13.24 -14.44
N LYS A 63 0.82 12.30 -15.15
CA LYS A 63 0.11 12.52 -16.42
C LYS A 63 -1.37 12.21 -16.27
N ARG A 64 -2.21 13.02 -16.88
CA ARG A 64 -3.65 12.78 -17.05
C ARG A 64 -3.94 12.54 -18.51
N GLY A 65 -4.13 11.28 -18.88
CA GLY A 65 -4.05 10.87 -20.27
C GLY A 65 -2.69 11.26 -20.87
N ASN A 66 -2.70 12.09 -21.92
CA ASN A 66 -1.47 12.54 -22.57
C ASN A 66 -0.87 13.83 -22.00
N THR A 67 -1.58 14.53 -21.12
CA THR A 67 -1.15 15.82 -20.58
C THR A 67 -0.32 15.63 -19.33
N LEU A 68 0.86 16.26 -19.27
CA LEU A 68 1.64 16.37 -18.04
C LEU A 68 0.94 17.36 -17.10
N VAL A 69 0.53 16.90 -15.92
CA VAL A 69 -0.17 17.74 -14.93
C VAL A 69 0.75 18.21 -13.81
N LYS A 70 1.78 17.41 -13.47
CA LYS A 70 2.75 17.76 -12.44
C LYS A 70 4.09 17.09 -12.69
N GLN A 71 5.16 17.81 -12.43
CA GLN A 71 6.53 17.29 -12.45
C GLN A 71 7.32 17.95 -11.34
N TYR A 72 8.04 17.15 -10.57
CA TYR A 72 8.94 17.62 -9.52
C TYR A 72 9.93 16.50 -9.18
N SER A 73 10.92 16.86 -8.37
CA SER A 73 11.83 15.90 -7.79
C SER A 73 11.90 16.09 -6.29
N ASP A 74 12.24 15.03 -5.57
CA ASP A 74 12.27 15.01 -4.12
C ASP A 74 13.40 14.12 -3.61
N THR A 75 13.86 14.39 -2.39
CA THR A 75 14.95 13.64 -1.78
C THR A 75 14.43 12.35 -1.16
N ILE A 76 15.09 11.22 -1.45
CA ILE A 76 14.80 9.94 -0.81
C ILE A 76 15.39 9.97 0.61
N PRO A 77 14.62 9.67 1.68
CA PRO A 77 15.10 9.71 3.05
C PRO A 77 16.37 8.88 3.26
N LEU A 78 17.33 9.41 3.99
CA LEU A 78 18.58 8.70 4.32
C LEU A 78 18.38 7.59 5.36
N VAL A 79 17.24 7.59 6.03
CA VAL A 79 16.90 6.65 7.10
C VAL A 79 16.67 5.27 6.49
N ILE A 80 17.30 4.26 7.07
CA ILE A 80 17.15 2.85 6.70
C ILE A 80 16.20 2.23 7.72
N ASP A 81 15.05 1.75 7.25
CA ASP A 81 13.99 1.18 8.07
C ASP A 81 14.23 -0.29 8.42
N ASP A 82 14.74 -1.07 7.46
CA ASP A 82 15.14 -2.47 7.62
C ASP A 82 16.60 -2.61 7.22
N SER A 83 17.47 -2.81 8.21
CA SER A 83 18.91 -2.82 8.01
C SER A 83 19.41 -4.08 7.30
N LEU A 84 18.67 -5.20 7.39
CA LEU A 84 19.01 -6.47 6.72
C LEU A 84 18.62 -6.44 5.25
N ARG A 85 17.43 -5.91 4.95
CA ARG A 85 16.95 -5.75 3.57
C ARG A 85 17.47 -4.49 2.90
N HIS A 86 18.14 -3.63 3.67
CA HIS A 86 18.52 -2.28 3.29
C HIS A 86 17.34 -1.53 2.66
N SER A 87 16.24 -1.47 3.41
CA SER A 87 15.00 -0.88 2.92
C SER A 87 14.86 0.57 3.36
N ARG A 88 14.45 1.45 2.45
CA ARG A 88 14.13 2.85 2.74
C ARG A 88 12.73 3.16 2.23
N TRP A 89 11.87 3.67 3.10
CA TRP A 89 10.53 4.10 2.71
C TRP A 89 10.51 5.57 2.31
N TYR A 90 9.89 5.85 1.17
CA TYR A 90 9.52 7.19 0.73
C TYR A 90 8.01 7.26 0.56
N ARG A 91 7.39 8.35 1.03
CA ARG A 91 5.97 8.58 0.81
C ARG A 91 5.76 9.71 -0.18
N LEU A 92 5.16 9.38 -1.32
CA LEU A 92 4.73 10.35 -2.30
C LEU A 92 3.44 10.99 -1.77
N ASN A 93 3.50 12.25 -1.32
CA ASN A 93 2.35 12.99 -0.79
C ASN A 93 1.78 13.94 -1.86
N GLN A 94 1.03 13.38 -2.81
CA GLN A 94 0.34 14.15 -3.84
C GLN A 94 -1.07 13.61 -4.04
N GLU A 95 -1.99 14.52 -4.32
CA GLU A 95 -3.31 14.15 -4.82
C GLU A 95 -3.16 13.61 -6.25
N ILE A 96 -3.55 12.35 -6.45
CA ILE A 96 -3.47 11.64 -7.73
C ILE A 96 -4.86 11.11 -8.04
N LEU A 97 -5.41 11.42 -9.23
CA LEU A 97 -6.69 10.84 -9.63
C LEU A 97 -6.52 9.35 -9.94
N LEU A 98 -7.59 8.56 -9.78
CA LEU A 98 -7.52 7.12 -10.06
C LEU A 98 -7.15 6.80 -11.52
N THR A 99 -7.39 7.75 -12.43
CA THR A 99 -7.10 7.65 -13.87
C THR A 99 -5.77 8.28 -14.27
N ASP A 100 -5.04 8.89 -13.33
CA ASP A 100 -3.73 9.47 -13.63
C ASP A 100 -2.69 8.34 -13.80
N THR A 101 -1.60 8.65 -14.48
CA THR A 101 -0.41 7.80 -14.59
C THR A 101 0.76 8.52 -13.96
N VAL A 102 1.48 7.85 -13.07
CA VAL A 102 2.67 8.38 -12.39
C VAL A 102 3.90 7.67 -12.93
N LEU A 103 4.85 8.45 -13.46
CA LEU A 103 6.17 7.96 -13.84
C LEU A 103 7.14 8.34 -12.72
N LEU A 104 7.79 7.34 -12.16
CA LEU A 104 8.77 7.46 -11.10
C LEU A 104 10.12 7.11 -11.68
N SER A 105 11.13 7.95 -11.52
CA SER A 105 12.49 7.62 -11.93
C SER A 105 13.50 8.05 -10.88
N ILE A 106 14.50 7.22 -10.64
CA ILE A 106 15.61 7.51 -9.73
C ILE A 106 16.89 7.81 -10.52
N ASP A 107 17.88 8.38 -9.85
CA ASP A 107 19.11 8.93 -10.46
C ASP A 107 19.93 7.90 -11.25
N ASN A 108 19.79 6.61 -10.95
CA ASN A 108 20.45 5.52 -11.66
C ASN A 108 19.79 5.17 -13.02
N GLY A 109 18.70 5.83 -13.39
CA GLY A 109 17.96 5.63 -14.63
C GLY A 109 16.81 4.62 -14.56
N GLU A 110 16.64 3.86 -13.46
CA GLU A 110 15.48 2.99 -13.29
C GLU A 110 14.21 3.84 -13.26
N THR A 111 13.23 3.44 -14.08
CA THR A 111 11.94 4.12 -14.22
C THR A 111 10.82 3.12 -14.07
N LYS A 112 9.79 3.48 -13.29
CA LYS A 112 8.56 2.71 -13.13
C LYS A 112 7.35 3.54 -13.55
N LYS A 113 6.43 2.90 -14.25
CA LYS A 113 5.13 3.45 -14.62
C LYS A 113 4.05 2.88 -13.71
N VAL A 114 3.37 3.76 -12.99
CA VAL A 114 2.34 3.42 -12.00
C VAL A 114 0.99 3.97 -12.46
N TYR A 115 -0.03 3.13 -12.51
CA TYR A 115 -1.37 3.50 -12.98
C TYR A 115 -2.43 2.52 -12.46
N ASP A 116 -3.69 2.69 -12.86
CA ASP A 116 -4.83 1.86 -12.43
C ASP A 116 -4.93 1.77 -10.90
N PHE A 117 -5.08 2.93 -10.26
CA PHE A 117 -5.22 3.02 -8.82
C PHE A 117 -6.63 2.58 -8.41
N GLU A 118 -6.72 1.60 -7.51
CA GLU A 118 -8.01 1.04 -7.10
C GLU A 118 -8.17 0.99 -5.58
N TYR A 119 -9.39 1.32 -5.16
CA TYR A 119 -9.86 1.11 -3.80
C TYR A 119 -10.60 -0.22 -3.71
N THR A 120 -10.23 -1.03 -2.73
CA THR A 120 -10.88 -2.31 -2.44
C THR A 120 -11.49 -2.30 -1.06
N VAL A 121 -12.68 -2.90 -0.93
CA VAL A 121 -13.31 -3.11 0.37
C VAL A 121 -12.65 -4.29 1.05
N ARG A 122 -11.90 -4.03 2.12
CA ARG A 122 -11.24 -5.08 2.91
C ARG A 122 -11.82 -5.18 4.31
N PRO A 123 -11.90 -6.41 4.86
CA PRO A 123 -12.27 -6.60 6.25
C PRO A 123 -11.12 -6.13 7.16
N LEU A 124 -11.45 -5.28 8.13
CA LEU A 124 -10.57 -4.87 9.21
C LEU A 124 -10.89 -5.69 10.46
N PHE A 125 -9.97 -6.55 10.85
CA PHE A 125 -10.11 -7.39 12.03
C PHE A 125 -9.48 -6.70 13.24
N THR A 126 -10.26 -6.53 14.29
CA THR A 126 -9.77 -6.25 15.65
C THR A 126 -9.95 -7.52 16.49
N MET A 127 -9.29 -7.61 17.63
CA MET A 127 -9.43 -8.76 18.54
C MET A 127 -10.88 -9.08 18.93
N LEU A 128 -11.80 -8.11 18.84
CA LEU A 128 -13.19 -8.24 19.31
C LEU A 128 -14.23 -8.06 18.20
N SER A 129 -13.85 -7.64 17.00
CA SER A 129 -14.82 -7.35 15.93
C SER A 129 -14.21 -7.35 14.53
N GLN A 130 -15.05 -7.67 13.55
CA GLN A 130 -14.77 -7.46 12.13
C GLN A 130 -15.54 -6.21 11.67
N ASN A 131 -14.81 -5.25 11.08
CA ASN A 131 -15.37 -4.13 10.35
C ASN A 131 -14.99 -4.23 8.88
N TRP A 132 -15.53 -3.34 8.05
CA TRP A 132 -15.19 -3.21 6.64
C TRP A 132 -14.74 -1.78 6.39
N ALA A 133 -13.68 -1.61 5.61
CA ALA A 133 -13.18 -0.32 5.22
C ALA A 133 -12.85 -0.28 3.74
N CYS A 134 -13.02 0.90 3.16
CA CYS A 134 -12.55 1.20 1.82
C CYS A 134 -11.08 1.60 1.90
N LEU A 135 -10.18 0.79 1.35
CA LEU A 135 -8.74 1.02 1.42
C LEU A 135 -8.16 1.11 0.01
N PHE A 136 -7.21 2.03 -0.17
CA PHE A 136 -6.36 2.01 -1.34
C PHE A 136 -5.46 0.78 -1.24
N ASP A 137 -5.54 -0.10 -2.22
CA ASP A 137 -5.02 -1.45 -2.08
C ASP A 137 -4.31 -1.94 -3.33
N ARG A 138 -4.73 -1.49 -4.51
CA ARG A 138 -4.16 -1.96 -5.77
C ARG A 138 -3.68 -0.81 -6.63
N LEU A 139 -2.56 -1.06 -7.28
CA LEU A 139 -1.98 -0.25 -8.32
C LEU A 139 -1.28 -1.17 -9.31
N THR A 140 -1.09 -0.71 -10.54
CA THR A 140 -0.32 -1.43 -11.55
C THR A 140 1.04 -0.78 -11.72
N VAL A 141 2.12 -1.54 -11.56
CA VAL A 141 3.51 -1.13 -11.80
C VAL A 141 4.03 -1.85 -13.03
N ASP A 142 4.36 -1.11 -14.09
CA ASP A 142 4.93 -1.65 -15.33
C ASP A 142 4.15 -2.83 -15.95
N GLY A 143 2.83 -2.87 -15.72
CA GLY A 143 1.93 -3.91 -16.20
C GLY A 143 1.61 -5.02 -15.20
N SER A 144 2.29 -5.06 -14.05
CA SER A 144 2.03 -6.01 -12.96
C SER A 144 1.15 -5.37 -11.89
N VAL A 145 0.11 -6.09 -11.44
CA VAL A 145 -0.76 -5.62 -10.35
C VAL A 145 -0.07 -5.89 -9.02
N GLU A 146 0.16 -4.83 -8.26
CA GLU A 146 0.71 -4.88 -6.91
C GLU A 146 -0.40 -4.67 -5.88
N GLU A 147 -0.46 -5.56 -4.88
CA GLU A 147 -1.35 -5.41 -3.73
C GLU A 147 -0.63 -4.73 -2.55
N GLY A 148 -1.37 -3.93 -1.78
CA GLY A 148 -0.84 -3.15 -0.65
C GLY A 148 -0.54 -1.69 -0.96
N GLY A 149 -0.83 -1.22 -2.18
CA GLY A 149 -0.73 0.20 -2.54
C GLY A 149 0.68 0.79 -2.40
N ALA A 150 1.71 -0.03 -2.65
CA ALA A 150 3.11 0.38 -2.59
C ALA A 150 3.85 0.01 -3.88
N VAL A 151 4.85 0.81 -4.23
CA VAL A 151 5.72 0.58 -5.39
C VAL A 151 7.09 0.15 -4.89
N ILE A 152 7.62 -0.94 -5.42
CA ILE A 152 8.92 -1.47 -4.99
C ILE A 152 9.96 -1.22 -6.06
N PHE A 153 11.03 -0.50 -5.70
CA PHE A 153 12.29 -0.42 -6.42
C PHE A 153 13.27 -1.40 -5.78
N GLU A 154 13.56 -2.49 -6.49
CA GLU A 154 14.52 -3.50 -6.05
C GLU A 154 15.75 -3.43 -6.93
N LYS A 155 16.92 -3.23 -6.31
CA LYS A 155 18.19 -3.21 -7.03
C LYS A 155 18.47 -4.59 -7.62
N GLU A 156 18.81 -4.63 -8.91
CA GLU A 156 19.08 -5.90 -9.59
C GLU A 156 20.22 -6.67 -8.89
N GLY A 157 19.96 -7.95 -8.62
CA GLY A 157 20.92 -8.83 -7.93
C GLY A 157 21.04 -8.58 -6.43
N TRP A 158 20.19 -7.73 -5.83
CA TRP A 158 20.16 -7.52 -4.39
C TRP A 158 19.81 -8.81 -3.65
N LYS A 159 20.51 -9.02 -2.53
CA LYS A 159 20.24 -10.11 -1.59
C LYS A 159 20.19 -9.51 -0.20
N ILE A 160 19.42 -10.14 0.68
CA ILE A 160 19.42 -9.81 2.10
C ILE A 160 20.87 -9.91 2.60
N LEU A 161 21.35 -8.84 3.23
CA LEU A 161 22.70 -8.80 3.77
C LEU A 161 22.84 -9.88 4.84
N ASP A 162 23.89 -10.68 4.72
CA ASP A 162 24.32 -11.50 5.83
C ASP A 162 25.03 -10.65 6.88
N ARG A 163 25.36 -11.27 8.01
CA ARG A 163 26.00 -10.58 9.12
C ARG A 163 27.39 -10.04 8.76
N GLU A 164 28.15 -10.74 7.91
CA GLU A 164 29.51 -10.37 7.56
C GLU A 164 29.51 -9.14 6.65
N ASP A 165 28.67 -9.14 5.62
CA ASP A 165 28.48 -8.02 4.69
C ASP A 165 27.95 -6.77 5.43
N PHE A 166 27.02 -6.98 6.37
CA PHE A 166 26.51 -5.91 7.22
C PHE A 166 27.62 -5.24 8.04
N GLU A 167 28.48 -6.04 8.69
CA GLU A 167 29.56 -5.51 9.50
C GLU A 167 30.60 -4.76 8.64
N ILE A 168 30.92 -5.24 7.44
CA ILE A 168 31.86 -4.58 6.53
C ILE A 168 31.32 -3.20 6.12
N TYR A 169 30.08 -3.13 5.66
CA TYR A 169 29.49 -1.89 5.15
C TYR A 169 29.42 -0.81 6.23
N TYR A 170 28.87 -1.13 7.41
CA TYR A 170 28.66 -0.14 8.47
C TYR A 170 29.92 0.19 9.28
N LYS A 171 30.97 -0.65 9.24
CA LYS A 171 32.28 -0.33 9.86
C LYS A 171 33.12 0.60 9.00
N GLN A 172 33.03 0.52 7.66
CA GLN A 172 33.80 1.37 6.74
C GLN A 172 33.29 2.81 6.65
N LYS A 173 32.05 3.07 7.08
CA LYS A 173 31.39 4.39 7.02
C LYS A 173 31.40 5.15 8.36
N ARG A 174 32.05 4.62 9.41
CA ARG A 174 32.34 5.33 10.66
C ARG A 174 33.72 5.98 10.61
#